data_AF-A0AAW5YWF9-F1
#
_entry.id   AF-A0AAW5YWF9-F1
#
_cell.length_a   1.000
_cell.length_b   1.000
_cell.length_c   1.000
_cell.angle_alpha   90.00
_cell.angle_beta   90.00
_cell.angle_gamma   90.00
#
_symmetry.space_group_name_H-M   'P 1'
#
loop_
_entity.id
_entity.type
_entity.pdbx_description
1 polymer ?
#
loop_
_entity_poly.entity_id
_entity_poly.type
_entity_poly.pdbx_seq_one_letter_code
_entity_poly.pdbx_strand_id
1 'polypeptide(L)' 'MQKAIDDYNSYCDHGQDREFFKNPDYLHKLTGEGGYLVGKFYSGAYGTVGGVKIDENCQVLDDGDQVIPGLYSAG' A
#
# COMPACT_ATOMS: atom_id res chain seq x y z
N MET A 1 13.39 11.01 18.05
CA MET A 1 12.29 11.50 17.20
C MET A 1 12.70 12.71 16.38
N GLN A 2 13.27 13.77 17.00
CA GLN A 2 13.70 14.98 16.27
C GLN A 2 14.60 14.69 15.04
N LYS A 3 15.65 13.86 15.19
CA LYS A 3 16.52 13.46 14.07
C LYS A 3 15.75 12.95 12.84
N ALA A 4 14.73 12.11 13.05
CA ALA A 4 13.95 11.54 11.95
C ALA A 4 13.11 12.61 11.22
N ILE A 5 12.63 13.62 11.95
CA ILE A 5 11.94 14.78 11.37
C ILE A 5 12.93 15.62 10.56
N ASP A 6 14.13 15.87 11.11
CA ASP A 6 15.15 16.68 10.46
C ASP A 6 15.67 16.02 9.16
N ASP A 7 15.94 14.71 9.21
CA ASP A 7 16.36 13.93 8.03
C ASP A 7 15.27 13.95 6.94
N TYR A 8 14.01 13.69 7.32
CA TYR A 8 12.89 13.72 6.37
C TYR A 8 12.65 15.11 5.77
N ASN A 9 12.77 16.17 6.57
CA ASN A 9 12.67 17.54 6.08
C ASN A 9 13.81 17.89 5.12
N SER A 10 15.03 17.37 5.37
CA SER A 10 16.14 17.48 4.42
C SER A 10 15.83 16.76 3.11
N TYR A 11 15.22 15.57 3.14
CA TYR A 11 14.78 14.88 1.93
C TYR A 11 13.75 15.69 1.13
N CYS A 12 12.83 16.36 1.82
CA CYS A 12 11.88 17.28 1.19
C CYS A 12 12.59 18.45 0.50
N ASP A 13 13.62 19.03 1.14
CA ASP A 13 14.42 20.13 0.56
C ASP A 13 15.18 19.72 -0.71
N HIS A 14 15.67 18.49 -0.76
CA HIS A 14 16.38 17.95 -1.91
C HIS A 14 15.44 17.35 -2.98
N GLY A 15 14.14 17.26 -2.70
CA GLY A 15 13.15 16.63 -3.59
C GLY A 15 13.35 15.11 -3.76
N GLN A 16 14.04 14.45 -2.82
CA GLN A 16 14.34 13.02 -2.91
C GLN A 16 14.51 12.40 -1.52
N ASP A 17 13.67 11.40 -1.22
CA ASP A 17 13.90 10.47 -0.11
C ASP A 17 14.89 9.39 -0.54
N ARG A 18 16.09 9.44 0.05
CA ARG A 18 17.18 8.52 -0.26
C ARG A 18 17.18 7.25 0.58
N GLU A 19 16.30 7.17 1.57
CA GLU A 19 16.26 6.08 2.54
C GLU A 19 15.17 5.08 2.19
N PHE A 20 13.95 5.56 1.94
CA PHE A 20 12.79 4.72 1.62
C PHE A 20 12.26 4.95 0.21
N PHE A 21 12.87 5.85 -0.57
CA PHE A 21 12.52 6.11 -1.97
C PHE A 21 11.05 6.50 -2.17
N LYS A 22 10.46 7.21 -1.19
CA LYS A 22 9.12 7.77 -1.32
C LYS A 22 9.04 8.66 -2.57
N ASN A 23 7.94 8.53 -3.32
CA ASN A 23 7.69 9.38 -4.49
C ASN A 23 7.79 10.87 -4.09
N PRO A 24 8.63 11.69 -4.77
CA PRO A 24 8.78 13.11 -4.52
C PRO A 24 7.47 13.90 -4.45
N ASP A 25 6.43 13.51 -5.21
CA ASP A 25 5.12 14.16 -5.20
C ASP A 25 4.44 14.14 -3.82
N TYR A 26 4.83 13.20 -2.95
CA TYR A 26 4.29 13.04 -1.60
C TYR A 26 5.25 13.54 -0.49
N LEU A 27 6.35 14.21 -0.85
CA LEU A 27 7.26 14.81 0.11
C LEU A 27 6.69 16.16 0.58
N HIS A 28 6.22 16.16 1.82
CA HIS A 28 5.69 17.35 2.49
C HIS A 28 6.37 17.50 3.83
N LYS A 29 7.02 18.64 4.06
CA LYS A 29 7.74 18.93 5.29
C LYS A 29 6.85 18.84 6.53
N LEU A 30 7.41 18.32 7.60
CA LEU A 30 6.83 18.35 8.94
C LEU A 30 7.38 19.59 9.66
N THR A 31 6.63 20.70 9.64
CA THR A 31 7.07 21.99 10.20
C THR A 31 6.85 22.11 11.71
N GLY A 32 5.90 21.34 12.26
CA GLY A 32 5.48 21.45 13.67
C GLY A 32 4.62 22.68 13.98
N GLU A 33 4.26 23.49 12.97
CA GLU A 33 3.33 24.61 13.14
C GLU A 33 1.95 24.09 13.59
N GLY A 34 1.46 24.58 14.72
CA GLY A 34 0.23 24.06 15.34
C GLY A 34 0.40 22.76 16.14
N GLY A 35 1.64 22.27 16.31
CA GLY A 35 1.96 21.04 17.03
C GLY A 35 1.95 19.79 16.16
N TYR A 36 2.52 18.69 16.68
CA TYR A 36 2.55 17.40 15.98
C TYR A 36 1.35 16.53 16.37
N LEU A 37 0.73 15.91 15.37
CA LEU A 37 -0.25 14.84 15.57
C LEU A 37 0.46 13.49 15.50
N VAL A 38 0.12 12.59 16.43
CA VAL A 38 0.70 11.25 16.52
C VAL A 38 -0.41 10.22 16.53
N GLY A 39 -0.37 9.29 15.58
CA GLY A 39 -1.26 8.14 15.51
C GLY A 39 -0.55 6.85 15.89
N LYS A 40 -1.24 5.95 16.60
CA LYS A 40 -0.75 4.60 16.89
C LYS A 40 -1.34 3.63 15.87
N PHE A 41 -0.49 3.02 15.06
CA PHE A 41 -0.89 2.10 14.00
C PHE A 41 -0.46 0.67 14.32
N TYR A 42 -1.28 -0.28 13.87
CA TYR A 42 -1.03 -1.71 13.99
C TYR A 42 -1.33 -2.37 12.65
N SER A 43 -0.69 -3.51 12.37
CA SER A 43 -1.03 -4.31 11.20
C SER A 43 -2.46 -4.85 11.35
N GLY A 44 -3.35 -4.38 10.49
CA GLY A 44 -4.71 -4.92 10.34
C GLY A 44 -4.83 -5.75 9.08
N ALA A 45 -5.73 -6.73 9.07
CA ALA A 45 -6.12 -7.45 7.87
C ALA A 45 -7.15 -6.62 7.10
N TYR A 46 -6.82 -6.19 5.89
CA TYR A 46 -7.75 -5.45 5.02
C TYR A 46 -8.63 -6.39 4.17
N GLY A 47 -8.06 -7.52 3.74
CA GLY A 47 -8.70 -8.54 2.93
C GLY A 47 -7.71 -9.62 2.54
N THR A 48 -8.17 -10.65 1.85
CA THR A 48 -7.33 -11.73 1.30
C THR A 48 -7.13 -11.54 -0.20
N VAL A 49 -5.92 -11.81 -0.69
CA VAL A 49 -5.63 -11.85 -2.15
C VAL A 49 -6.01 -13.21 -2.76
N GLY A 50 -6.08 -14.26 -1.93
CA GLY A 50 -6.52 -15.58 -2.36
C GLY A 50 -8.02 -15.64 -2.67
N GLY A 51 -8.40 -16.63 -3.46
CA GLY A 51 -9.78 -16.90 -3.87
C GLY A 51 -9.86 -18.21 -4.64
N VAL A 52 -11.00 -18.46 -5.26
CA VAL A 52 -11.13 -19.57 -6.22
C VAL A 52 -10.34 -19.27 -7.48
N LYS A 53 -9.76 -20.29 -8.11
CA LYS A 53 -9.01 -20.13 -9.36
C LYS A 53 -9.98 -19.77 -10.50
N ILE A 54 -9.61 -18.77 -11.29
CA ILE A 54 -10.40 -18.32 -12.45
C ILE A 54 -9.54 -18.19 -13.71
N ASP A 55 -10.17 -18.21 -14.87
CA ASP A 55 -9.56 -17.81 -16.15
C ASP A 55 -9.67 -16.28 -16.38
N GLU A 56 -9.23 -15.80 -17.55
CA GLU A 56 -9.30 -14.38 -17.93
C GLU A 56 -10.74 -13.85 -18.13
N ASN A 57 -11.74 -14.74 -18.17
CA ASN A 57 -13.16 -14.44 -18.32
C ASN A 57 -13.91 -14.53 -16.99
N CYS A 58 -13.20 -14.64 -15.87
CA CYS A 58 -13.74 -14.81 -14.52
C CYS A 58 -14.51 -16.13 -14.30
N GLN A 59 -14.30 -17.15 -15.13
CA GLN A 59 -14.91 -18.47 -14.99
C GLN A 59 -14.15 -19.29 -13.96
N VAL A 60 -14.87 -19.94 -13.03
CA VAL A 60 -14.24 -20.76 -11.99
C VAL A 60 -13.70 -22.07 -12.57
N LEU A 61 -12.47 -22.41 -12.18
CA LEU A 61 -11.78 -23.64 -12.56
C LEU A 61 -11.89 -24.68 -11.43
N ASP A 62 -12.05 -25.95 -11.80
CA ASP A 62 -11.92 -27.08 -10.89
C ASP A 62 -10.46 -27.49 -10.64
N ASP A 63 -10.24 -28.56 -9.87
CA ASP A 63 -8.89 -29.06 -9.54
C ASP A 63 -8.11 -29.59 -10.77
N GLY A 64 -8.78 -29.80 -11.90
CA GLY A 64 -8.21 -30.21 -13.17
C GLY A 64 -8.00 -29.05 -14.15
N ASP A 65 -8.14 -27.80 -13.70
CA ASP A 65 -8.09 -26.59 -14.52
C ASP A 65 -9.17 -26.51 -15.61
N GLN A 66 -10.31 -27.19 -15.40
CA GLN A 66 -11.46 -27.16 -16.30
C GLN A 66 -12.51 -26.17 -15.84
N VAL A 67 -13.12 -25.46 -16.79
CA VAL A 67 -14.21 -24.51 -16.52
C VAL A 67 -15.42 -25.23 -15.94
N ILE A 68 -15.93 -24.74 -14.81
CA ILE A 68 -17.23 -25.11 -14.25
C ILE A 68 -18.32 -24.28 -14.96
N PRO A 69 -19.16 -24.87 -15.84
CA PRO A 69 -20.09 -24.10 -16.65
C PRO A 69 -21.11 -23.34 -15.80
N GLY A 70 -21.21 -22.03 -16.02
CA GLY A 70 -22.15 -21.14 -15.33
C GLY A 70 -21.67 -20.60 -13.98
N LEU A 71 -20.47 -20.98 -13.52
CA LEU A 71 -19.89 -20.48 -12.28
C LEU A 71 -18.78 -19.45 -12.54
N TYR A 72 -18.94 -18.26 -11.95
CA TYR A 72 -18.03 -17.13 -12.11
C TYR A 72 -17.64 -16.55 -10.74
N SER A 73 -16.44 -15.99 -10.62
CA SER A 73 -15.97 -15.30 -9.41
C SER A 73 -15.20 -14.04 -9.78
N ALA A 74 -15.44 -12.95 -9.05
CA ALA A 74 -14.76 -11.68 -9.21
C ALA A 74 -14.62 -10.98 -7.86
N GLY A 75 -13.55 -10.21 -7.69
CA GLY A 75 -13.18 -9.49 -6.47
C GLY A 75 -11.90 -8.71 -6.68
#